data_AF-A0A2M4BIX6-F1
#
_entry.id   AF-A0A2M4BIX6-F1
#
_cell.length_a   1.000
_cell.length_b   1.000
_cell.length_c   1.000
_cell.angle_alpha   90.00
_cell.angle_beta   90.00
_cell.angle_gamma   90.00
#
_symmetry.space_group_name_H-M   'P 1'
#
loop_
_entity.id
_entity.type
_entity.pdbx_description
1 polymer ?
#
loop_
_entity_poly.entity_id
_entity_poly.type
_entity_poly.pdbx_seq_one_letter_code
_entity_poly.pdbx_strand_id
1 'polypeptide(L)'
;MASGITPKLALRSARGVEVWKPDQQQKQLDFIPDTSFTPDQSKSCRAIVYSPDGRFLAWANGATVQLCRVADSWKVIASLPRPKACYLQFSPRGTYLMTWEVYTENPKDAVREKPNLFIFRADTGEELFSVIQKRHHEWQMHWSSDESLSALLVGGEVLFYDHTDLAVNGFARAVKRLGGLRNGGVSVAPGPSPPHIAVYIPGTKGAPSMCRLFKYPNLEMSQPVASKSFFQADKVEMMWNRKGTGLILMTSTDVDQSGESYYGKQALHYMTPKGDSCAIQLKAEGPIHDVAWNPKSTEFCVVYGFMPARATLFNLKCDSVYDFEPGNRNSVYYNGFGNLIVFGGFGNLSGYIETWDLNRRKQLSSFKAPDTTQLEWSPTGDKFLTATTAPRLRMANGFKVWHYSGSLLSEYNWTGELLEVIWQKLDPAAIKETAITDEKVAGIVSATPQASKQKYVPPGARNNIVITGSGQKIDLRPPIPGLPPGYRSSVQIKQAKKSKKKAAAAAPDLSATEDGNAAEATAEKPQKQKKQGKKQATANGTVDAANGNVAKAQATAEET
;
A
#
# COMPACT_ATOMS: atom_id res chain seq x y z
N MET A 1 21.45 -4.48 22.50
CA MET A 1 20.22 -5.18 22.04
C MET A 1 19.04 -4.60 22.80
N ALA A 2 18.41 -3.54 22.29
CA ALA A 2 17.71 -2.55 23.12
C ALA A 2 16.23 -2.84 23.49
N SER A 3 15.79 -4.11 23.43
CA SER A 3 14.56 -4.56 24.11
C SER A 3 14.64 -5.98 24.70
N GLY A 4 15.75 -6.71 24.48
CA GLY A 4 15.97 -8.09 24.94
C GLY A 4 15.04 -9.16 24.35
N ILE A 5 13.85 -8.79 23.88
CA ILE A 5 12.82 -9.67 23.35
C ILE A 5 12.92 -9.66 21.83
N THR A 6 13.08 -10.83 21.22
CA THR A 6 12.87 -11.00 19.78
C THR A 6 11.66 -11.88 19.57
N PRO A 7 10.56 -11.38 18.98
CA PRO A 7 9.36 -12.17 18.74
C PRO A 7 9.62 -13.31 17.76
N LYS A 8 8.82 -14.37 17.85
CA LYS A 8 8.83 -15.47 16.89
C LYS A 8 8.18 -15.03 15.56
N LEU A 9 8.41 -15.79 14.49
CA LEU A 9 7.79 -15.61 13.18
C LEU A 9 6.88 -16.79 12.88
N ALA A 10 5.66 -16.53 12.40
CA ALA A 10 4.86 -17.58 11.77
C ALA A 10 4.96 -17.43 10.25
N LEU A 11 5.21 -18.54 9.57
CA LEU A 11 5.39 -18.61 8.12
C LEU A 11 4.30 -19.48 7.52
N ARG A 12 3.71 -18.97 6.44
CA ARG A 12 2.81 -19.72 5.57
C ARG A 12 3.50 -19.90 4.22
N SER A 13 3.67 -21.13 3.80
CA SER A 13 4.29 -21.50 2.53
C SER A 13 3.42 -22.50 1.78
N ALA A 14 3.81 -22.83 0.54
CA ALA A 14 3.17 -23.92 -0.20
C ALA A 14 3.34 -25.31 0.46
N ARG A 15 4.24 -25.43 1.45
CA ARG A 15 4.41 -26.66 2.26
C ARG A 15 3.50 -26.67 3.49
N GLY A 16 2.86 -25.56 3.81
CA GLY A 16 1.97 -25.40 4.96
C GLY A 16 2.44 -24.32 5.94
N VAL A 17 2.26 -24.54 7.25
CA VAL A 17 2.52 -23.56 8.31
C VAL A 17 3.63 -24.03 9.23
N GLU A 18 4.57 -23.12 9.50
CA GLU A 18 5.69 -23.32 10.44
C GLU A 18 5.83 -22.09 11.36
N VAL A 19 6.33 -22.31 12.57
CA VAL A 19 6.72 -21.23 13.47
C VAL A 19 8.21 -21.30 13.72
N TRP A 20 8.88 -20.16 13.60
CA TRP A 20 10.31 -20.03 13.74
C TRP A 20 10.63 -19.10 14.91
N LYS A 21 11.61 -19.49 15.72
CA LYS A 21 12.07 -18.73 16.89
C LYS A 21 13.47 -18.16 16.66
N PRO A 22 13.80 -17.02 17.28
CA PRO A 22 15.16 -16.52 17.25
C PRO A 22 16.12 -17.49 17.94
N ASP A 23 17.26 -17.79 17.31
CA ASP A 23 18.36 -18.52 17.93
C ASP A 23 19.14 -17.58 18.84
N GLN A 24 19.11 -17.85 20.15
CA GLN A 24 19.78 -17.04 21.17
C GLN A 24 21.24 -17.46 21.40
N GLN A 25 21.70 -18.57 20.81
CA GLN A 25 23.05 -19.09 21.03
C GLN A 25 24.09 -18.37 20.17
N GLN A 26 23.67 -17.74 19.08
CA GLN A 26 24.57 -17.02 18.17
C GLN A 26 24.61 -15.52 18.50
N LYS A 27 25.77 -14.90 18.29
CA LYS A 27 25.91 -13.43 18.35
C LYS A 27 25.11 -12.72 17.25
N GLN A 28 24.77 -13.45 16.19
CA GLN A 28 23.96 -12.99 15.07
C GLN A 28 22.52 -13.43 15.26
N LEU A 29 21.56 -12.56 14.90
CA LEU A 29 20.16 -12.93 14.93
C LEU A 29 19.86 -13.90 13.79
N ASP A 30 19.61 -15.15 14.16
CA ASP A 30 19.15 -16.18 13.22
C ASP A 30 17.75 -16.69 13.63
N PHE A 31 17.01 -17.27 12.70
CA PHE A 31 15.69 -17.85 12.96
C PHE A 31 15.71 -19.33 12.61
N ILE A 32 15.32 -20.16 13.58
CA ILE A 32 15.25 -21.62 13.44
C ILE A 32 13.83 -22.12 13.67
N PRO A 33 13.42 -23.24 13.03
CA PRO A 33 12.13 -23.85 13.32
C PRO A 33 11.94 -24.11 14.82
N ASP A 34 10.78 -23.71 15.35
CA ASP A 34 10.42 -23.94 16.74
C ASP A 34 9.91 -25.38 16.90
N THR A 35 10.74 -26.23 17.48
CA THR A 35 10.42 -27.65 17.74
C THR A 35 9.22 -27.88 18.65
N SER A 36 8.77 -26.85 19.39
CA SER A 36 7.55 -26.94 20.19
C SER A 36 6.27 -26.79 19.35
N PHE A 37 6.37 -26.21 18.15
CA PHE A 37 5.25 -26.10 17.22
C PHE A 37 5.24 -27.33 16.30
N THR A 38 4.10 -28.01 16.20
CA THR A 38 3.94 -29.10 15.22
C THR A 38 3.57 -28.48 13.87
N PRO A 39 4.42 -28.56 12.82
CA PRO A 39 4.13 -27.97 11.53
C PRO A 39 2.89 -28.58 10.88
N ASP A 40 2.03 -27.74 10.33
CA ASP A 40 0.94 -28.21 9.48
C ASP A 40 1.48 -28.34 8.06
N GLN A 41 1.46 -29.54 7.49
CA GLN A 41 2.00 -29.83 6.16
C GLN A 41 0.96 -29.69 5.03
N SER A 42 -0.20 -29.10 5.31
CA SER A 42 -1.23 -28.91 4.30
C SER A 42 -0.79 -27.92 3.23
N LYS A 43 -0.83 -28.39 1.98
CA LYS A 43 -0.51 -27.59 0.79
C LYS A 43 -1.56 -26.50 0.48
N SER A 44 -2.70 -26.52 1.16
CA SER A 44 -3.84 -25.63 0.90
C SER A 44 -4.03 -24.59 2.00
N CYS A 45 -2.95 -24.13 2.65
CA CYS A 45 -3.03 -23.12 3.68
C CYS A 45 -3.39 -21.74 3.10
N ARG A 46 -4.61 -21.25 3.40
CA ARG A 46 -5.19 -20.05 2.78
C ARG A 46 -4.96 -18.77 3.58
N ALA A 47 -4.92 -18.87 4.90
CA ALA A 47 -4.80 -17.72 5.80
C ALA A 47 -4.06 -18.11 7.08
N ILE A 48 -3.39 -17.13 7.68
CA ILE A 48 -2.75 -17.24 8.99
C ILE A 48 -2.90 -15.90 9.72
N VAL A 49 -3.17 -15.92 11.02
CA VAL A 49 -3.36 -14.69 11.81
C VAL A 49 -3.04 -14.92 13.28
N TYR A 50 -2.32 -13.97 13.90
CA TYR A 50 -2.18 -13.89 15.35
C TYR A 50 -3.30 -13.02 15.94
N SER A 51 -3.74 -13.34 17.15
CA SER A 51 -4.58 -12.42 17.92
C SER A 51 -3.84 -11.10 18.19
N PRO A 52 -4.53 -9.96 18.37
CA PRO A 52 -3.88 -8.66 18.54
C PRO A 52 -2.91 -8.59 19.73
N ASP A 53 -3.16 -9.38 20.76
CA ASP A 53 -2.33 -9.53 21.97
C ASP A 53 -1.31 -10.68 21.89
N GLY A 54 -1.34 -11.48 20.82
CA GLY A 54 -0.44 -12.62 20.64
C GLY A 54 -0.77 -13.88 21.45
N ARG A 55 -1.92 -13.95 22.14
CA ARG A 55 -2.35 -15.14 22.89
C ARG A 55 -2.65 -16.35 21.99
N PHE A 56 -3.17 -16.10 20.78
CA PHE A 56 -3.61 -17.15 19.87
C PHE A 56 -2.97 -17.02 18.49
N LEU A 57 -2.80 -18.16 17.83
CA LEU A 57 -2.48 -18.26 16.41
C LEU A 57 -3.57 -19.11 15.75
N ALA A 58 -4.12 -18.61 14.65
CA ALA A 58 -5.11 -19.33 13.84
C ALA A 58 -4.64 -19.43 12.39
N TRP A 59 -4.88 -20.58 11.76
CA TRP A 59 -4.61 -20.78 10.33
C TRP A 59 -5.66 -21.68 9.67
N ALA A 60 -5.95 -21.38 8.40
CA ALA A 60 -6.89 -22.16 7.59
C ALA A 60 -6.10 -23.12 6.69
N ASN A 61 -6.14 -24.42 6.98
CA ASN A 61 -5.35 -25.43 6.27
C ASN A 61 -6.07 -26.09 5.09
N GLY A 62 -7.25 -25.57 4.70
CA GLY A 62 -8.04 -26.09 3.58
C GLY A 62 -8.92 -27.31 3.92
N ALA A 63 -8.73 -27.93 5.08
CA ALA A 63 -9.67 -28.91 5.65
C ALA A 63 -10.42 -28.32 6.85
N THR A 64 -9.71 -27.57 7.68
CA THR A 64 -10.20 -26.99 8.94
C THR A 64 -9.49 -25.67 9.21
N VAL A 65 -10.03 -24.88 10.13
CA VAL A 65 -9.30 -23.77 10.74
C VAL A 65 -8.77 -24.26 12.07
N GLN A 66 -7.44 -24.31 12.20
CA GLN A 66 -6.78 -24.66 13.45
C GLN A 66 -6.64 -23.40 14.29
N LEU A 67 -6.91 -23.52 15.59
CA LEU A 67 -6.76 -22.45 16.56
C LEU A 67 -5.93 -22.97 17.73
N CYS A 68 -4.78 -22.35 18.00
CA CYS A 68 -3.90 -22.77 19.08
C CYS A 68 -3.58 -21.63 20.06
N ARG A 69 -3.25 -22.00 21.30
CA ARG A 69 -2.75 -21.09 22.33
C ARG A 69 -1.23 -21.03 22.28
N VAL A 70 -0.68 -19.83 22.18
CA VAL A 70 0.77 -19.62 22.03
C VAL A 70 1.52 -19.93 23.33
N ALA A 71 0.98 -19.54 24.49
CA ALA A 71 1.62 -19.74 25.79
C ALA A 71 1.73 -21.22 26.20
N ASP A 72 0.78 -22.06 25.78
CA ASP A 72 0.72 -23.49 26.13
C ASP A 72 1.55 -24.34 25.15
N SER A 73 2.72 -23.85 24.71
CA SER A 73 3.55 -24.49 23.68
C SER A 73 2.76 -24.86 22.43
N TRP A 74 1.97 -23.92 21.91
CA TRP A 74 1.18 -24.08 20.69
C TRP A 74 0.07 -25.14 20.75
N LYS A 75 -0.42 -25.46 21.94
CA LYS A 75 -1.53 -26.41 22.11
C LYS A 75 -2.75 -26.00 21.27
N VAL A 76 -3.21 -26.90 20.42
CA VAL A 76 -4.44 -26.72 19.64
C VAL A 76 -5.64 -26.72 20.61
N ILE A 77 -6.39 -25.62 20.60
CA ILE A 77 -7.61 -25.43 21.37
C ILE A 77 -8.79 -26.05 20.61
N ALA A 78 -8.88 -25.75 19.32
CA ALA A 78 -9.99 -26.16 18.49
C ALA A 78 -9.58 -26.35 17.03
N SER A 79 -10.28 -27.27 16.37
CA SER A 79 -10.20 -27.54 14.94
C SER A 79 -11.57 -27.28 14.33
N LEU A 80 -11.78 -26.08 13.81
CA LEU A 80 -13.07 -25.59 13.33
C LEU A 80 -13.35 -26.19 11.94
N PRO A 81 -14.53 -26.78 11.68
CA PRO A 81 -14.85 -27.47 10.42
C PRO A 81 -15.19 -26.49 9.29
N ARG A 82 -14.22 -25.64 8.92
CA ARG A 82 -14.32 -24.58 7.92
C ARG A 82 -13.27 -24.76 6.82
N PRO A 83 -13.45 -25.75 5.92
CA PRO A 83 -12.47 -26.08 4.87
C PRO A 83 -12.34 -24.98 3.82
N LYS A 84 -13.36 -24.13 3.64
CA LYS A 84 -13.37 -23.10 2.61
C LYS A 84 -12.93 -21.73 3.13
N ALA A 85 -12.65 -21.61 4.42
CA ALA A 85 -12.17 -20.38 5.05
C ALA A 85 -10.94 -19.83 4.32
N CYS A 86 -11.02 -18.59 3.88
CA CYS A 86 -9.95 -17.89 3.17
C CYS A 86 -9.56 -16.58 3.84
N TYR A 87 -10.40 -16.03 4.73
CA TYR A 87 -10.02 -14.92 5.60
C TYR A 87 -10.30 -15.25 7.05
N LEU A 88 -9.38 -14.82 7.91
CA LEU A 88 -9.43 -14.96 9.36
C LEU A 88 -9.16 -13.61 9.99
N GLN A 89 -9.92 -13.25 11.01
CA GLN A 89 -9.68 -12.02 11.77
C GLN A 89 -10.12 -12.19 13.21
N PHE A 90 -9.27 -11.75 14.14
CA PHE A 90 -9.63 -11.66 15.55
C PHE A 90 -10.32 -10.32 15.86
N SER A 91 -11.21 -10.32 16.84
CA SER A 91 -11.73 -9.11 17.46
C SER A 91 -10.61 -8.34 18.20
N PRO A 92 -10.79 -7.05 18.52
CA PRO A 92 -9.71 -6.18 19.05
C PRO A 92 -8.98 -6.69 20.30
N ARG A 93 -9.66 -7.42 21.20
CA ARG A 93 -9.06 -8.03 22.40
C ARG A 93 -8.78 -9.53 22.22
N GLY A 94 -9.01 -10.07 21.02
CA GLY A 94 -8.80 -11.48 20.71
C GLY A 94 -9.80 -12.45 21.36
N THR A 95 -10.94 -11.96 21.88
CA THR A 95 -11.98 -12.82 22.47
C THR A 95 -12.70 -13.66 21.43
N TYR A 96 -12.86 -13.13 20.22
CA TYR A 96 -13.58 -13.77 19.13
C TYR A 96 -12.67 -13.96 17.92
N LEU A 97 -12.79 -15.12 17.27
CA LEU A 97 -12.19 -15.41 15.97
C LEU A 97 -13.28 -15.44 14.91
N MET A 98 -13.11 -14.67 13.86
CA MET A 98 -14.00 -14.63 12.72
C MET A 98 -13.39 -15.38 11.55
N THR A 99 -14.21 -16.18 10.87
CA THR A 99 -13.82 -16.89 9.65
C THR A 99 -14.78 -16.54 8.53
N TRP A 100 -14.25 -16.30 7.34
CA TRP A 100 -15.05 -16.04 6.15
C TRP A 100 -14.68 -16.96 5.00
N GLU A 101 -15.72 -17.48 4.37
CA GLU A 101 -15.66 -18.33 3.18
C GLU A 101 -16.32 -17.61 2.01
N VAL A 102 -15.84 -17.84 0.79
CA VAL A 102 -16.51 -17.32 -0.41
C VAL A 102 -17.92 -17.90 -0.47
N TYR A 103 -18.92 -17.01 -0.50
CA TYR A 103 -20.32 -17.41 -0.63
C TYR A 103 -20.55 -18.08 -2.00
N THR A 104 -20.97 -19.34 -1.98
CA THR A 104 -21.29 -20.12 -3.19
C THR A 104 -22.62 -20.82 -3.00
N GLU A 105 -23.54 -20.63 -3.94
CA GLU A 105 -24.80 -21.37 -4.00
C GLU A 105 -24.61 -22.59 -4.90
N ASN A 106 -24.86 -23.80 -4.37
CA ASN A 106 -24.85 -25.02 -5.16
C ASN A 106 -26.29 -25.41 -5.50
N PRO A 107 -26.70 -25.45 -6.77
CA PRO A 107 -28.07 -25.80 -7.17
C PRO A 107 -28.53 -27.19 -6.70
N LYS A 108 -27.58 -28.09 -6.39
CA LYS A 108 -27.83 -29.46 -5.94
C LYS A 108 -28.02 -29.60 -4.44
N ASP A 109 -27.72 -28.57 -3.65
CA ASP A 109 -27.86 -28.63 -2.19
C ASP A 109 -29.32 -28.42 -1.79
N ALA A 110 -29.81 -29.22 -0.84
CA ALA A 110 -31.18 -29.10 -0.31
C ALA A 110 -31.44 -27.73 0.34
N VAL A 111 -30.42 -27.14 0.97
CA VAL A 111 -30.43 -25.77 1.50
C VAL A 111 -29.52 -24.93 0.62
N ARG A 112 -30.13 -23.99 -0.13
CA ARG A 112 -29.41 -23.12 -1.08
C ARG A 112 -28.61 -22.03 -0.37
N GLU A 113 -29.13 -21.52 0.74
CA GLU A 113 -28.57 -20.40 1.49
C GLU A 113 -27.86 -20.91 2.74
N LYS A 114 -26.53 -20.97 2.69
CA LYS A 114 -25.69 -21.40 3.82
C LYS A 114 -24.87 -20.23 4.35
N PRO A 115 -24.75 -20.07 5.67
CA PRO A 115 -23.83 -19.10 6.26
C PRO A 115 -22.40 -19.31 5.78
N ASN A 116 -21.68 -18.22 5.61
CA ASN A 116 -20.29 -18.21 5.16
C ASN A 116 -19.40 -17.30 6.01
N LEU A 117 -20.00 -16.48 6.89
CA LEU A 117 -19.31 -15.77 7.96
C LEU A 117 -19.66 -16.44 9.28
N PHE A 118 -18.64 -16.82 10.05
CA PHE A 118 -18.77 -17.46 11.35
C PHE A 118 -17.92 -16.72 12.39
N ILE A 119 -18.39 -16.69 13.63
CA ILE A 119 -17.67 -16.13 14.78
C ILE A 119 -17.60 -17.19 15.87
N PHE A 120 -16.39 -17.44 16.34
CA PHE A 120 -16.08 -18.42 17.36
C PHE A 120 -15.51 -17.74 18.60
N ARG A 121 -15.76 -18.31 19.78
CA ARG A 121 -15.03 -17.93 21.00
C ARG A 121 -13.59 -18.43 20.91
N ALA A 122 -12.61 -17.55 21.03
CA ALA A 122 -11.20 -17.91 20.82
C ALA A 122 -10.68 -18.91 21.89
N ASP A 123 -11.16 -18.83 23.12
CA ASP A 123 -10.70 -19.70 24.21
C ASP A 123 -11.22 -21.14 24.15
N THR A 124 -12.37 -21.37 23.50
CA THR A 124 -13.04 -22.68 23.47
C THR A 124 -13.23 -23.24 22.07
N GLY A 125 -13.21 -22.39 21.03
CA GLY A 125 -13.58 -22.76 19.66
C GLY A 125 -15.08 -22.94 19.44
N GLU A 126 -15.92 -22.56 20.40
CA GLU A 126 -17.38 -22.65 20.30
C GLU A 126 -17.92 -21.66 19.26
N GLU A 127 -18.79 -22.13 18.36
CA GLU A 127 -19.45 -21.29 17.37
C GLU A 127 -20.56 -20.46 18.05
N LEU A 128 -20.43 -19.14 18.03
CA LEU A 128 -21.37 -18.22 18.70
C LEU A 128 -22.31 -17.51 17.72
N PHE A 129 -21.89 -17.33 16.48
CA PHE A 129 -22.66 -16.61 15.47
C PHE A 129 -22.32 -17.08 14.07
N SER A 130 -23.34 -17.14 13.21
CA SER A 130 -23.17 -17.38 11.79
C SER A 130 -24.19 -16.58 10.97
N VAL A 131 -23.75 -16.08 9.82
CA VAL A 131 -24.60 -15.29 8.92
C VAL A 131 -24.12 -15.42 7.47
N ILE A 132 -25.02 -15.13 6.54
CA ILE A 132 -24.69 -14.99 5.12
C ILE A 132 -24.13 -13.59 4.87
N GLN A 133 -22.87 -13.54 4.48
CA GLN A 133 -22.17 -12.32 4.08
C GLN A 133 -21.72 -12.42 2.63
N LYS A 134 -22.54 -11.88 1.71
CA LYS A 134 -22.26 -11.89 0.27
C LYS A 134 -21.16 -10.89 -0.12
N ARG A 135 -20.87 -9.89 0.71
CA ARG A 135 -19.79 -8.94 0.46
C ARG A 135 -18.43 -9.61 0.67
N HIS A 136 -17.56 -9.48 -0.32
CA HIS A 136 -16.17 -9.95 -0.24
C HIS A 136 -15.25 -8.91 0.44
N HIS A 137 -15.47 -7.63 0.16
CA HIS A 137 -14.78 -6.52 0.84
C HIS A 137 -15.61 -6.06 2.03
N GLU A 138 -14.96 -5.64 3.12
CA GLU A 138 -15.65 -5.27 4.37
C GLU A 138 -16.57 -6.40 4.87
N TRP A 139 -16.12 -7.64 4.73
CA TRP A 139 -16.86 -8.83 5.16
C TRP A 139 -16.96 -8.92 6.69
N GLN A 140 -16.00 -8.31 7.37
CA GLN A 140 -15.80 -8.40 8.80
C GLN A 140 -16.87 -7.68 9.62
N MET A 141 -17.22 -8.25 10.77
CA MET A 141 -17.89 -7.54 11.84
C MET A 141 -16.93 -6.54 12.47
N HIS A 142 -17.39 -5.30 12.63
CA HIS A 142 -16.65 -4.25 13.33
C HIS A 142 -16.95 -4.31 14.82
N TRP A 143 -15.97 -3.94 15.63
CA TRP A 143 -16.05 -4.01 17.08
C TRP A 143 -15.63 -2.67 17.68
N SER A 144 -16.26 -2.35 18.81
CA SER A 144 -15.70 -1.41 19.79
C SER A 144 -14.39 -1.96 20.37
N SER A 145 -13.55 -1.07 20.91
CA SER A 145 -12.23 -1.44 21.46
C SER A 145 -12.32 -2.38 22.67
N ASP A 146 -13.38 -2.24 23.46
CA ASP A 146 -13.68 -3.07 24.63
C ASP A 146 -14.48 -4.34 24.29
N GLU A 147 -14.90 -4.48 23.03
CA GLU A 147 -15.77 -5.52 22.49
C GLU A 147 -17.20 -5.53 23.06
N SER A 148 -17.63 -4.44 23.71
CA SER A 148 -18.98 -4.27 24.26
C SER A 148 -20.06 -4.16 23.19
N LEU A 149 -19.73 -3.58 22.04
CA LEU A 149 -20.60 -3.39 20.89
C LEU A 149 -19.93 -3.96 19.63
N SER A 150 -20.71 -4.66 18.81
CA SER A 150 -20.33 -5.04 17.46
C SER A 150 -21.35 -4.60 16.42
N ALA A 151 -20.89 -4.37 15.19
CA ALA A 151 -21.71 -3.92 14.08
C ALA A 151 -21.35 -4.67 12.80
N LEU A 152 -22.36 -5.14 12.07
CA LEU A 152 -22.19 -5.83 10.80
C LEU A 152 -23.16 -5.30 9.76
N LEU A 153 -22.64 -4.92 8.59
CA LEU A 153 -23.44 -4.52 7.44
C LEU A 153 -23.87 -5.75 6.63
N VAL A 154 -25.17 -6.00 6.58
CA VAL A 154 -25.78 -7.11 5.81
C VAL A 154 -26.95 -6.56 5.01
N GLY A 155 -26.98 -6.82 3.70
CA GLY A 155 -28.13 -6.46 2.85
C GLY A 155 -28.45 -4.95 2.75
N GLY A 156 -27.55 -4.07 3.19
CA GLY A 156 -27.78 -2.62 3.24
C GLY A 156 -28.36 -2.12 4.56
N GLU A 157 -28.42 -2.98 5.58
CA GLU A 157 -28.71 -2.63 6.97
C GLU A 157 -27.50 -2.93 7.85
N VAL A 158 -27.15 -2.02 8.76
CA VAL A 158 -26.19 -2.30 9.82
C VAL A 158 -26.93 -2.89 11.01
N LEU A 159 -26.52 -4.08 11.42
CA LEU A 159 -27.01 -4.78 12.59
C LEU A 159 -26.05 -4.53 13.76
N PHE A 160 -26.56 -4.01 14.86
CA PHE A 160 -25.78 -3.77 16.08
C PHE A 160 -26.10 -4.82 17.13
N TYR A 161 -25.06 -5.43 17.70
CA TYR A 161 -25.14 -6.40 18.79
C TYR A 161 -24.42 -5.86 20.02
N ASP A 162 -25.09 -5.94 21.17
CA ASP A 162 -24.55 -5.54 22.46
C ASP A 162 -24.08 -6.79 23.21
N HIS A 163 -22.86 -6.77 23.72
CA HIS A 163 -22.18 -7.85 24.41
C HIS A 163 -21.84 -7.49 25.87
N THR A 164 -22.38 -6.39 26.40
CA THR A 164 -22.16 -5.97 27.80
C THR A 164 -22.71 -6.98 28.81
N ASP A 165 -23.90 -7.52 28.54
CA ASP A 165 -24.50 -8.61 29.30
C ASP A 165 -24.88 -9.73 28.34
N LEU A 166 -24.05 -10.78 28.30
CA LEU A 166 -24.26 -11.95 27.44
C LEU A 166 -25.47 -12.81 27.83
N ALA A 167 -26.04 -12.63 29.03
CA ALA A 167 -27.23 -13.35 29.47
C ALA A 167 -28.51 -12.70 28.94
N VAL A 168 -28.49 -11.37 28.74
CA VAL A 168 -29.64 -10.59 28.26
C VAL A 168 -29.52 -10.30 26.76
N ASN A 169 -28.33 -9.87 26.33
CA ASN A 169 -27.97 -9.50 24.98
C ASN A 169 -26.85 -10.41 24.46
N GLY A 170 -26.47 -10.26 23.19
CA GLY A 170 -25.40 -11.05 22.57
C GLY A 170 -25.69 -11.24 21.08
N PHE A 171 -25.19 -12.34 20.51
CA PHE A 171 -25.39 -12.64 19.09
C PHE A 171 -26.80 -13.11 18.72
N ALA A 172 -27.66 -13.40 19.70
CA ALA A 172 -28.99 -13.93 19.47
C ALA A 172 -29.92 -12.95 18.75
N ARG A 173 -29.81 -11.64 19.03
CA ARG A 173 -30.65 -10.61 18.42
C ARG A 173 -29.91 -9.28 18.28
N ALA A 174 -30.03 -8.68 17.11
CA ALA A 174 -29.58 -7.30 16.90
C ALA A 174 -30.45 -6.33 17.73
N VAL A 175 -29.79 -5.55 18.58
CA VAL A 175 -30.42 -4.60 19.52
C VAL A 175 -30.88 -3.33 18.79
N LYS A 176 -30.15 -2.95 17.75
CA LYS A 176 -30.51 -1.81 16.88
C LYS A 176 -30.17 -2.10 15.43
N ARG A 177 -30.88 -1.44 14.51
CA ARG A 177 -30.68 -1.54 13.07
C ARG A 177 -30.61 -0.15 12.46
N LEU A 178 -29.73 0.04 11.48
CA LEU A 178 -29.64 1.26 10.68
C LEU A 178 -29.72 0.89 9.20
N GLY A 179 -30.84 1.23 8.56
CA GLY A 179 -31.08 0.97 7.14
C GLY A 179 -30.56 2.09 6.22
N GLY A 180 -30.78 1.90 4.91
CA GLY A 180 -30.42 2.90 3.89
C GLY A 180 -28.96 2.87 3.44
N LEU A 181 -28.26 1.76 3.68
CA LEU A 181 -26.81 1.61 3.45
C LEU A 181 -26.51 0.57 2.36
N ARG A 182 -27.43 0.40 1.42
CA ARG A 182 -27.19 -0.42 0.23
C ARG A 182 -25.98 0.15 -0.52
N ASN A 183 -25.00 -0.70 -0.80
CA ASN A 183 -23.69 -0.35 -1.38
C ASN A 183 -22.85 0.63 -0.54
N GLY A 184 -23.31 0.98 0.67
CA GLY A 184 -22.57 1.81 1.62
C GLY A 184 -21.55 1.01 2.43
N GLY A 185 -21.06 1.63 3.49
CA GLY A 185 -20.09 1.06 4.42
C GLY A 185 -20.36 1.49 5.86
N VAL A 186 -19.81 0.75 6.82
CA VAL A 186 -19.86 1.10 8.24
C VAL A 186 -18.48 0.91 8.85
N SER A 187 -18.13 1.76 9.82
CA SER A 187 -16.90 1.62 10.58
C SER A 187 -17.10 2.07 12.02
N VAL A 188 -16.74 1.20 12.97
CA VAL A 188 -16.82 1.48 14.42
C VAL A 188 -15.49 2.06 14.89
N ALA A 189 -15.53 3.17 15.61
CA ALA A 189 -14.32 3.80 16.13
C ALA A 189 -13.66 2.92 17.20
N PRO A 190 -12.33 2.71 17.16
CA PRO A 190 -11.57 1.95 18.17
C PRO A 190 -11.32 2.74 19.47
N GLY A 191 -12.15 3.75 19.76
CA GLY A 191 -12.03 4.62 20.93
C GLY A 191 -12.76 4.11 22.17
N PRO A 192 -12.91 4.94 23.22
CA PRO A 192 -13.68 4.60 24.41
C PRO A 192 -15.16 4.42 24.09
N SER A 193 -15.82 3.53 24.83
CA SER A 193 -17.26 3.32 24.75
C SER A 193 -18.04 4.41 25.51
N PRO A 194 -19.21 4.85 25.02
CA PRO A 194 -19.87 4.42 23.78
C PRO A 194 -19.12 4.88 22.52
N PRO A 195 -18.93 3.99 21.53
CA PRO A 195 -18.14 4.29 20.34
C PRO A 195 -18.86 5.25 19.40
N HIS A 196 -18.07 5.94 18.58
CA HIS A 196 -18.59 6.65 17.42
C HIS A 196 -18.71 5.71 16.23
N ILE A 197 -19.77 5.87 15.45
CA ILE A 197 -20.09 5.03 14.29
C ILE A 197 -20.02 5.90 13.04
N ALA A 198 -19.09 5.59 12.15
CA ALA A 198 -19.02 6.18 10.82
C ALA A 198 -19.83 5.34 9.84
N VAL A 199 -20.59 6.02 9.00
CA VAL A 199 -21.49 5.40 8.05
C VAL A 199 -21.33 6.11 6.71
N TYR A 200 -20.99 5.33 5.69
CA TYR A 200 -20.95 5.79 4.31
C TYR A 200 -22.27 5.47 3.62
N ILE A 201 -22.91 6.52 3.08
CA ILE A 201 -24.15 6.47 2.32
C ILE A 201 -23.81 6.86 0.88
N PRO A 202 -23.91 5.92 -0.08
CA PRO A 202 -23.68 6.22 -1.48
C PRO A 202 -24.73 7.21 -2.01
N GLY A 203 -24.29 8.16 -2.82
CA GLY A 203 -25.17 9.08 -3.52
C GLY A 203 -26.01 8.35 -4.56
N THR A 204 -27.26 8.76 -4.71
CA THR A 204 -28.13 8.34 -5.83
C THR A 204 -28.01 9.33 -6.99
N LYS A 205 -28.62 9.03 -8.14
CA LYS A 205 -28.53 9.90 -9.33
C LYS A 205 -28.98 11.34 -9.00
N GLY A 206 -28.04 12.28 -9.02
CA GLY A 206 -28.26 13.70 -8.70
C GLY A 206 -28.03 14.09 -7.23
N ALA A 207 -27.84 13.14 -6.32
CA ALA A 207 -27.52 13.38 -4.91
C ALA A 207 -26.04 13.05 -4.61
N PRO A 208 -25.36 13.84 -3.76
CA PRO A 208 -23.97 13.56 -3.39
C PRO A 208 -23.87 12.31 -2.52
N SER A 209 -22.70 11.66 -2.59
CA SER A 209 -22.27 10.66 -1.61
C SER A 209 -21.94 11.35 -0.30
N MET A 210 -22.14 10.66 0.82
CA MET A 210 -21.93 11.26 2.13
C MET A 210 -21.45 10.28 3.18
N CYS A 211 -20.58 10.77 4.06
CA CYS A 211 -20.19 10.08 5.27
C CYS A 211 -20.77 10.82 6.47
N ARG A 212 -21.50 10.10 7.32
CA ARG A 212 -22.05 10.61 8.58
C ARG A 212 -21.38 9.93 9.76
N LEU A 213 -21.20 10.69 10.81
CA LEU A 213 -20.69 10.23 12.08
C LEU A 213 -21.77 10.34 13.15
N PHE A 214 -21.95 9.28 13.92
CA PHE A 214 -22.92 9.18 15.00
C PHE A 214 -22.23 8.79 16.30
N LYS A 215 -22.85 9.11 17.44
CA LYS A 215 -22.41 8.63 18.75
C LYS A 215 -23.42 7.59 19.25
N TYR A 216 -23.01 6.34 19.36
CA TYR A 216 -23.90 5.28 19.84
C TYR A 216 -24.40 5.59 21.27
N PRO A 217 -25.68 5.33 21.62
CA PRO A 217 -26.72 4.67 20.82
C PRO A 217 -27.52 5.62 19.91
N ASN A 218 -27.24 6.93 19.89
CA ASN A 218 -27.97 7.86 19.03
C ASN A 218 -27.51 7.69 17.57
N LEU A 219 -28.35 7.06 16.76
CA LEU A 219 -28.11 6.77 15.33
C LEU A 219 -29.18 7.43 14.46
N GLU A 220 -29.81 8.49 14.95
CA GLU A 220 -30.83 9.21 14.19
C GLU A 220 -30.22 9.92 13.00
N MET A 221 -30.69 9.56 11.81
CA MET A 221 -30.13 10.02 10.54
C MET A 221 -30.24 11.55 10.34
N SER A 222 -31.16 12.20 11.04
CA SER A 222 -31.36 13.66 11.10
C SER A 222 -30.39 14.38 12.03
N GLN A 223 -29.75 13.69 12.97
CA GLN A 223 -28.86 14.27 13.98
C GLN A 223 -27.46 13.62 13.99
N PRO A 224 -26.72 13.68 12.86
CA PRO A 224 -25.33 13.25 12.87
C PRO A 224 -24.47 14.23 13.69
N VAL A 225 -23.45 13.69 14.36
CA VAL A 225 -22.41 14.47 15.06
C VAL A 225 -21.58 15.27 14.05
N ALA A 226 -21.19 14.63 12.95
CA ALA A 226 -20.49 15.24 11.84
C ALA A 226 -21.01 14.65 10.53
N SER A 227 -21.05 15.46 9.48
CA SER A 227 -21.49 15.02 8.15
C SER A 227 -20.61 15.65 7.09
N LYS A 228 -20.03 14.82 6.21
CA LYS A 228 -19.24 15.26 5.07
C LYS A 228 -19.84 14.71 3.79
N SER A 229 -20.24 15.60 2.89
CA SER A 229 -20.66 15.24 1.53
C SER A 229 -19.50 15.41 0.55
N PHE A 230 -19.52 14.58 -0.50
CA PHE A 230 -18.61 14.64 -1.63
C PHE A 230 -19.33 14.15 -2.89
N PHE A 231 -19.01 14.76 -4.02
CA PHE A 231 -19.58 14.40 -5.32
C PHE A 231 -18.72 13.31 -5.97
N GLN A 232 -19.37 12.35 -6.63
CA GLN A 232 -18.71 11.26 -7.36
C GLN A 232 -17.73 10.50 -6.46
N ALA A 233 -18.21 9.51 -5.73
CA ALA A 233 -17.35 8.58 -5.00
C ALA A 233 -17.98 7.20 -5.07
N ASP A 234 -17.28 6.29 -5.74
CA ASP A 234 -17.72 4.91 -5.94
C ASP A 234 -17.30 4.04 -4.74
N LYS A 235 -16.17 4.38 -4.12
CA LYS A 235 -15.64 3.71 -2.94
C LYS A 235 -15.15 4.73 -1.93
N VAL A 236 -15.29 4.39 -0.66
CA VAL A 236 -14.85 5.21 0.47
C VAL A 236 -14.20 4.32 1.50
N GLU A 237 -12.91 4.54 1.75
CA GLU A 237 -12.19 3.86 2.81
C GLU A 237 -12.20 4.73 4.08
N MET A 238 -12.63 4.13 5.20
CA MET A 238 -12.77 4.79 6.50
C MET A 238 -11.65 4.35 7.44
N MET A 239 -10.67 5.23 7.65
CA MET A 239 -9.47 4.95 8.46
C MET A 239 -9.49 5.74 9.78
N TRP A 240 -9.83 5.05 10.87
CA TRP A 240 -9.78 5.62 12.22
C TRP A 240 -8.36 5.66 12.76
N ASN A 241 -8.04 6.72 13.51
CA ASN A 241 -6.87 6.68 14.38
C ASN A 241 -7.10 5.73 15.58
N ARG A 242 -6.02 5.28 16.22
CA ARG A 242 -6.09 4.28 17.31
C ARG A 242 -6.95 4.73 18.50
N LYS A 243 -7.03 6.03 18.78
CA LYS A 243 -7.86 6.60 19.87
C LYS A 243 -9.34 6.81 19.49
N GLY A 244 -9.72 6.64 18.22
CA GLY A 244 -11.07 6.92 17.72
C GLY A 244 -11.46 8.41 17.75
N THR A 245 -10.49 9.32 17.79
CA THR A 245 -10.69 10.78 17.85
C THR A 245 -10.60 11.47 16.49
N GLY A 246 -10.17 10.76 15.45
CA GLY A 246 -10.05 11.28 14.09
C GLY A 246 -10.26 10.18 13.06
N LEU A 247 -10.96 10.52 11.99
CA LEU A 247 -11.31 9.64 10.89
C LEU A 247 -10.85 10.26 9.57
N ILE A 248 -10.01 9.54 8.83
CA ILE A 248 -9.69 9.87 7.44
C ILE A 248 -10.65 9.10 6.53
N LEU A 249 -11.19 9.80 5.55
CA LEU A 249 -11.96 9.23 4.46
C LEU A 249 -11.11 9.36 3.19
N MET A 250 -10.80 8.23 2.57
CA MET A 250 -10.24 8.23 1.22
C MET A 250 -11.35 7.88 0.24
N THR A 251 -11.72 8.84 -0.59
CA THR A 251 -12.71 8.66 -1.65
C THR A 251 -12.01 8.32 -2.95
N SER A 252 -12.59 7.43 -3.74
CA SER A 252 -12.10 7.11 -5.09
C SER A 252 -13.24 6.96 -6.07
N THR A 253 -13.03 7.43 -7.29
CA THR A 253 -13.89 7.14 -8.46
C THR A 253 -13.18 6.18 -9.40
N ASP A 254 -13.94 5.26 -9.99
CA ASP A 254 -13.42 4.28 -10.97
C ASP A 254 -13.35 4.89 -12.38
N VAL A 255 -14.28 5.80 -12.72
CA VAL A 255 -14.27 6.57 -13.98
C VAL A 255 -14.64 8.01 -13.67
N ASP A 256 -13.76 8.94 -14.04
CA ASP A 256 -14.05 10.36 -13.93
C ASP A 256 -15.05 10.78 -15.02
N GLN A 257 -16.29 11.07 -14.62
CA GLN A 257 -17.35 11.48 -15.53
C GLN A 257 -17.06 12.85 -16.19
N SER A 258 -16.10 13.62 -15.68
CA SER A 258 -15.64 14.86 -16.31
C SER A 258 -14.73 14.62 -17.54
N GLY A 259 -14.21 13.40 -17.71
CA GLY A 259 -13.32 13.04 -18.81
C GLY A 259 -11.88 13.54 -18.65
N GLU A 260 -11.53 14.19 -17.54
CA GLU A 260 -10.16 14.69 -17.28
C GLU A 260 -9.18 13.58 -16.92
N SER A 261 -9.66 12.49 -16.31
CA SER A 261 -8.80 11.38 -15.87
C SER A 261 -9.37 10.00 -16.20
N TYR A 262 -8.66 9.23 -17.03
CA TYR A 262 -9.00 7.84 -17.35
C TYR A 262 -8.86 6.88 -16.16
N TYR A 263 -8.14 7.29 -15.11
CA TYR A 263 -7.84 6.48 -13.93
C TYR A 263 -8.66 6.87 -12.70
N GLY A 264 -9.69 7.70 -12.88
CA GLY A 264 -10.48 8.23 -11.79
C GLY A 264 -9.72 9.22 -10.91
N LYS A 265 -10.40 9.69 -9.86
CA LYS A 265 -9.91 10.72 -8.94
C LYS A 265 -9.99 10.23 -7.51
N GLN A 266 -8.94 10.50 -6.74
CA GLN A 266 -8.90 10.24 -5.31
C GLN A 266 -8.90 11.56 -4.53
N ALA A 267 -9.58 11.59 -3.40
CA ALA A 267 -9.53 12.71 -2.48
C ALA A 267 -9.49 12.23 -1.03
N LEU A 268 -8.87 13.05 -0.17
CA LEU A 268 -8.83 12.81 1.26
C LEU A 268 -9.70 13.82 1.98
N HIS A 269 -10.50 13.30 2.90
CA HIS A 269 -11.27 14.10 3.84
C HIS A 269 -10.95 13.64 5.25
N TYR A 270 -11.14 14.55 6.19
CA TYR A 270 -10.95 14.30 7.61
C TYR A 270 -12.23 14.66 8.34
N MET A 271 -12.62 13.83 9.30
CA MET A 271 -13.77 14.03 10.16
C MET A 271 -13.38 13.77 11.61
N THR A 272 -14.00 14.50 12.54
CA THR A 272 -13.81 14.29 13.97
C THR A 272 -15.14 13.99 14.68
N PRO A 273 -15.09 13.25 15.80
CA PRO A 273 -16.21 13.13 16.73
C PRO A 273 -16.65 14.45 17.39
N LYS A 274 -15.96 15.57 17.14
CA LYS A 274 -16.33 16.88 17.67
C LYS A 274 -17.24 17.68 16.74
N GLY A 275 -17.49 17.18 15.53
CA GLY A 275 -18.30 17.86 14.51
C GLY A 275 -17.50 18.45 13.36
N ASP A 276 -16.17 18.53 13.50
CA ASP A 276 -15.32 19.11 12.46
C ASP A 276 -15.18 18.19 11.25
N SER A 277 -15.20 18.78 10.04
CA SER A 277 -14.83 18.07 8.82
C SER A 277 -14.04 18.98 7.85
N CYS A 278 -12.87 18.51 7.39
CA CYS A 278 -12.03 19.19 6.38
C CYS A 278 -11.79 18.32 5.15
N ALA A 279 -11.54 18.94 4.00
CA ALA A 279 -10.85 18.29 2.90
C ALA A 279 -9.35 18.51 3.08
N ILE A 280 -8.55 17.45 2.95
CA ILE A 280 -7.10 17.53 3.08
C ILE A 280 -6.55 17.98 1.73
N GLN A 281 -5.87 19.13 1.72
CA GLN A 281 -5.29 19.70 0.50
C GLN A 281 -3.88 19.16 0.29
N LEU A 282 -3.67 18.50 -0.85
CA LEU A 282 -2.39 17.92 -1.24
C LEU A 282 -1.62 18.91 -2.12
N LYS A 283 -0.32 19.11 -1.83
CA LYS A 283 0.52 20.10 -2.53
C LYS A 283 0.98 19.68 -3.94
N ALA A 284 0.53 18.54 -4.44
CA ALA A 284 0.92 18.01 -5.73
C ALA A 284 -0.22 17.15 -6.30
N GLU A 285 -0.37 17.21 -7.61
CA GLU A 285 -1.32 16.39 -8.35
C GLU A 285 -0.79 14.98 -8.55
N GLY A 286 -1.73 14.03 -8.63
CA GLY A 286 -1.47 12.62 -8.88
C GLY A 286 -2.20 11.71 -7.89
N PRO A 287 -1.97 10.39 -7.99
CA PRO A 287 -2.65 9.42 -7.15
C PRO A 287 -2.14 9.47 -5.71
N ILE A 288 -2.97 8.96 -4.80
CA ILE A 288 -2.62 8.73 -3.41
C ILE A 288 -2.16 7.29 -3.34
N HIS A 289 -0.87 7.09 -3.04
CA HIS A 289 -0.27 5.76 -2.98
C HIS A 289 -0.57 5.08 -1.65
N ASP A 290 -0.47 5.81 -0.55
CA ASP A 290 -0.66 5.26 0.78
C ASP A 290 -0.96 6.34 1.83
N VAL A 291 -1.71 5.97 2.86
CA VAL A 291 -2.10 6.82 3.99
C VAL A 291 -1.95 6.02 5.28
N ALA A 292 -1.19 6.55 6.23
CA ALA A 292 -1.01 5.88 7.52
C ALA A 292 -1.15 6.84 8.70
N TRP A 293 -1.92 6.41 9.69
CA TRP A 293 -2.02 7.07 10.99
C TRP A 293 -0.78 6.78 11.85
N ASN A 294 -0.25 7.81 12.50
CA ASN A 294 0.72 7.59 13.57
C ASN A 294 0.00 6.86 14.73
N PRO A 295 0.56 5.75 15.28
CA PRO A 295 -0.02 5.04 16.42
C PRO A 295 -0.31 5.91 17.66
N LYS A 296 0.42 7.03 17.85
CA LYS A 296 0.16 8.04 18.90
C LYS A 296 -1.17 8.80 18.70
N SER A 297 -1.77 8.69 17.50
CA SER A 297 -3.04 9.34 17.11
C SER A 297 -2.99 10.87 17.08
N THR A 298 -1.81 11.45 16.87
CA THR A 298 -1.57 12.90 16.83
C THR A 298 -1.37 13.44 15.41
N GLU A 299 -0.91 12.60 14.50
CA GLU A 299 -0.49 12.95 13.15
C GLU A 299 -0.74 11.77 12.20
N PHE A 300 -0.71 12.04 10.90
CA PHE A 300 -0.79 11.01 9.86
C PHE A 300 0.09 11.40 8.67
N CYS A 301 0.58 10.43 7.92
CA CYS A 301 1.39 10.66 6.73
C CYS A 301 0.62 10.21 5.48
N VAL A 302 0.75 11.01 4.42
CA VAL A 302 0.18 10.74 3.11
C VAL A 302 1.32 10.70 2.10
N VAL A 303 1.39 9.62 1.31
CA VAL A 303 2.29 9.49 0.16
C VAL A 303 1.47 9.67 -1.12
N TYR A 304 1.79 10.69 -1.91
CA TYR A 304 0.96 11.10 -3.04
C TYR A 304 1.75 11.76 -4.17
N GLY A 305 1.10 11.85 -5.32
CA GLY A 305 1.61 12.49 -6.52
C GLY A 305 2.30 11.52 -7.48
N PHE A 306 2.64 12.03 -8.66
CA PHE A 306 3.43 11.26 -9.64
C PHE A 306 4.86 11.02 -9.14
N MET A 307 5.45 9.88 -9.52
CA MET A 307 6.81 9.54 -9.10
C MET A 307 7.85 10.52 -9.70
N PRO A 308 8.82 11.03 -8.93
CA PRO A 308 9.06 10.80 -7.50
C PRO A 308 7.97 11.41 -6.61
N ALA A 309 7.33 10.57 -5.79
CA ALA A 309 6.17 10.96 -4.98
C ALA A 309 6.59 11.83 -3.79
N ARG A 310 5.69 12.70 -3.36
CA ARG A 310 5.82 13.47 -2.12
C ARG A 310 5.29 12.64 -0.96
N ALA A 311 5.88 12.82 0.21
CA ALA A 311 5.31 12.35 1.46
C ALA A 311 5.19 13.55 2.39
N THR A 312 4.02 13.74 2.99
CA THR A 312 3.76 14.87 3.89
C THR A 312 3.13 14.35 5.17
N LEU A 313 3.62 14.85 6.31
CA LEU A 313 3.07 14.63 7.62
C LEU A 313 2.06 15.73 7.93
N PHE A 314 0.86 15.35 8.34
CA PHE A 314 -0.24 16.25 8.69
C PHE A 314 -0.62 16.11 10.16
N ASN A 315 -1.03 17.22 10.77
CA ASN A 315 -1.60 17.22 12.12
C ASN A 315 -3.12 16.96 12.09
N LEU A 316 -3.75 16.91 13.27
CA LEU A 316 -5.21 16.74 13.41
C LEU A 316 -6.04 17.92 12.87
N LYS A 317 -5.41 19.04 12.50
CA LYS A 317 -6.09 20.20 11.88
C LYS A 317 -6.03 20.17 10.35
N CYS A 318 -5.54 19.07 9.75
CA CYS A 318 -5.28 18.98 8.32
C CYS A 318 -4.11 19.88 7.83
N ASP A 319 -3.25 20.41 8.71
CA ASP A 319 -2.10 21.24 8.32
C ASP A 319 -0.83 20.40 8.09
N SER A 320 -0.05 20.76 7.06
CA SER A 320 1.25 20.14 6.76
C SER A 320 2.30 20.51 7.82
N VAL A 321 2.68 19.54 8.66
CA VAL A 321 3.70 19.67 9.72
C VAL A 321 5.13 19.53 9.19
N TYR A 322 5.31 18.58 8.27
CA TYR A 322 6.60 18.28 7.67
C TYR A 322 6.41 17.70 6.27
N ASP A 323 7.26 18.09 5.33
CA ASP A 323 7.22 17.67 3.93
C ASP A 323 8.55 16.98 3.66
N PHE A 324 8.51 15.68 3.38
CA PHE A 324 9.69 14.91 3.05
C PHE A 324 10.07 15.19 1.59
N GLU A 325 11.37 15.21 1.29
CA GLU A 325 11.87 15.47 -0.07
C GLU A 325 11.27 14.49 -1.11
N PRO A 326 10.96 14.88 -2.35
CA PRO A 326 10.40 13.95 -3.33
C PRO A 326 11.26 12.68 -3.51
N GLY A 327 10.64 11.51 -3.45
CA GLY A 327 11.35 10.23 -3.43
C GLY A 327 10.60 9.11 -4.15
N ASN A 328 11.30 8.03 -4.48
CA ASN A 328 10.71 6.86 -5.15
C ASN A 328 10.04 5.93 -4.12
N ARG A 329 8.92 6.41 -3.53
CA ARG A 329 8.17 5.74 -2.47
C ARG A 329 6.69 5.64 -2.81
N ASN A 330 6.06 4.53 -2.45
CA ASN A 330 4.63 4.29 -2.60
C ASN A 330 3.98 3.69 -1.35
N SER A 331 4.73 3.47 -0.27
CA SER A 331 4.20 2.88 0.96
C SER A 331 4.83 3.52 2.19
N VAL A 332 4.07 3.59 3.28
CA VAL A 332 4.46 4.21 4.54
C VAL A 332 4.11 3.29 5.73
N TYR A 333 5.06 3.12 6.65
CA TYR A 333 4.91 2.21 7.78
C TYR A 333 5.43 2.86 9.06
N TYR A 334 4.54 3.07 10.03
CA TYR A 334 4.93 3.49 11.38
C TYR A 334 5.30 2.29 12.24
N ASN A 335 6.31 2.46 13.09
CA ASN A 335 6.57 1.49 14.14
C ASN A 335 5.49 1.59 15.23
N GLY A 336 5.35 0.55 16.08
CA GLY A 336 4.28 0.48 17.08
C GLY A 336 4.21 1.64 18.08
N PHE A 337 5.33 2.33 18.31
CA PHE A 337 5.43 3.51 19.19
C PHE A 337 5.14 4.83 18.47
N GLY A 338 5.22 4.87 17.14
CA GLY A 338 4.99 6.09 16.36
C GLY A 338 6.11 7.13 16.43
N ASN A 339 7.33 6.71 16.80
CA ASN A 339 8.53 7.55 16.79
C ASN A 339 9.40 7.33 15.54
N LEU A 340 9.26 6.18 14.87
CA LEU A 340 9.95 5.86 13.62
C LEU A 340 8.94 5.67 12.48
N ILE A 341 9.35 6.09 11.29
CA ILE A 341 8.60 5.87 10.05
C ILE A 341 9.53 5.28 8.99
N VAL A 342 9.01 4.31 8.25
CA VAL A 342 9.68 3.71 7.08
C VAL A 342 8.89 4.04 5.84
N PHE A 343 9.58 4.55 4.83
CA PHE A 343 9.06 4.66 3.47
C PHE A 343 9.61 3.54 2.62
N GLY A 344 8.73 2.90 1.86
CA GLY A 344 9.07 1.84 0.92
C GLY A 344 8.67 2.21 -0.50
N GLY A 345 9.52 1.85 -1.47
CA GLY A 345 9.21 1.88 -2.89
C GLY A 345 9.11 0.46 -3.43
N PHE A 346 7.94 -0.16 -3.34
CA PHE A 346 7.74 -1.59 -3.68
C PHE A 346 6.97 -1.82 -4.99
N GLY A 347 6.93 -3.08 -5.44
CA GLY A 347 6.26 -3.46 -6.68
C GLY A 347 7.04 -3.02 -7.92
N ASN A 348 6.56 -2.00 -8.62
CA ASN A 348 7.20 -1.50 -9.85
C ASN A 348 8.43 -0.61 -9.57
N LEU A 349 8.65 -0.25 -8.31
CA LEU A 349 9.79 0.54 -7.87
C LEU A 349 10.97 -0.35 -7.48
N SER A 350 12.15 0.25 -7.38
CA SER A 350 13.41 -0.47 -7.16
C SER A 350 13.58 -1.10 -5.77
N GLY A 351 12.64 -0.94 -4.84
CA GLY A 351 12.79 -1.45 -3.47
C GLY A 351 13.63 -0.53 -2.57
N TYR A 352 13.61 0.78 -2.78
CA TYR A 352 14.27 1.70 -1.84
C TYR A 352 13.50 1.76 -0.53
N ILE A 353 14.23 1.66 0.58
CA ILE A 353 13.71 1.76 1.93
C ILE A 353 14.44 2.90 2.64
N GLU A 354 13.68 3.82 3.22
CA GLU A 354 14.19 4.93 4.01
C GLU A 354 13.57 4.91 5.39
N THR A 355 14.40 4.94 6.44
CA THR A 355 13.94 5.03 7.82
C THR A 355 14.21 6.42 8.38
N TRP A 356 13.21 7.01 9.02
CA TRP A 356 13.25 8.35 9.58
C TRP A 356 12.86 8.35 11.06
N ASP A 357 13.59 9.14 11.84
CA ASP A 357 13.22 9.54 13.20
C ASP A 357 12.28 10.74 13.12
N LEU A 358 11.05 10.58 13.60
CA LEU A 358 10.04 11.64 13.56
C LEU A 358 10.25 12.71 14.64
N ASN A 359 10.82 12.33 15.79
CA ASN A 359 11.09 13.28 16.88
C ASN A 359 12.21 14.24 16.47
N ARG A 360 13.27 13.70 15.84
CA ARG A 360 14.43 14.48 15.38
C ARG A 360 14.29 14.98 13.94
N ARG A 361 13.27 14.53 13.20
CA ARG A 361 13.05 14.79 11.76
C ARG A 361 14.29 14.52 10.92
N LYS A 362 14.96 13.41 11.22
CA LYS A 362 16.25 13.04 10.64
C LYS A 362 16.15 11.68 9.97
N GLN A 363 16.65 11.58 8.75
CA GLN A 363 16.82 10.31 8.09
C GLN A 363 17.91 9.50 8.80
N LEU A 364 17.55 8.29 9.27
CA LEU A 364 18.45 7.39 9.97
C LEU A 364 19.19 6.48 8.99
N SER A 365 18.48 5.95 8.00
CA SER A 365 19.05 5.02 7.03
C SER A 365 18.34 5.09 5.68
N SER A 366 19.07 4.73 4.63
CA SER A 366 18.53 4.52 3.29
C SER A 366 19.31 3.40 2.62
N PHE A 367 18.59 2.41 2.14
CA PHE A 367 19.16 1.23 1.51
C PHE A 367 18.16 0.60 0.53
N LYS A 368 18.57 -0.47 -0.15
CA LYS A 368 17.76 -1.15 -1.16
C LYS A 368 17.44 -2.57 -0.73
N ALA A 369 16.15 -2.91 -0.68
CA ALA A 369 15.62 -4.25 -0.52
C ALA A 369 14.74 -4.57 -1.76
N PRO A 370 15.37 -5.01 -2.88
CA PRO A 370 14.64 -5.30 -4.10
C PRO A 370 13.61 -6.41 -3.88
N ASP A 371 12.61 -6.48 -4.75
CA ASP A 371 11.63 -7.59 -4.79
C ASP A 371 10.82 -7.78 -3.50
N THR A 372 10.80 -6.78 -2.61
CA THR A 372 9.99 -6.78 -1.40
C THR A 372 8.52 -6.63 -1.77
N THR A 373 7.69 -7.57 -1.31
CA THR A 373 6.23 -7.57 -1.50
C THR A 373 5.49 -7.29 -0.19
N GLN A 374 6.13 -7.54 0.95
CA GLN A 374 5.58 -7.35 2.29
C GLN A 374 6.61 -6.66 3.18
N LEU A 375 6.19 -5.66 3.95
CA LEU A 375 6.98 -5.07 5.03
C LEU A 375 6.13 -5.04 6.31
N GLU A 376 6.71 -5.49 7.42
CA GLU A 376 6.04 -5.45 8.72
C GLU A 376 7.02 -5.09 9.85
N TRP A 377 6.66 -4.11 10.67
CA TRP A 377 7.41 -3.80 11.89
C TRP A 377 7.26 -4.91 12.93
N SER A 378 8.38 -5.23 13.60
CA SER A 378 8.33 -6.02 14.82
C SER A 378 7.49 -5.28 15.87
N PRO A 379 6.70 -5.99 16.70
CA PRO A 379 6.00 -5.40 17.84
C PRO A 379 6.93 -4.59 18.77
N THR A 380 8.21 -4.96 18.84
CA THR A 380 9.23 -4.25 19.64
C THR A 380 9.67 -2.91 19.05
N GLY A 381 9.26 -2.58 17.82
CA GLY A 381 9.44 -1.28 17.20
C GLY A 381 10.87 -0.89 16.80
N ASP A 382 11.86 -1.76 17.02
CA ASP A 382 13.28 -1.55 16.70
C ASP A 382 13.73 -2.28 15.41
N LYS A 383 12.99 -3.32 15.03
CA LYS A 383 13.25 -4.15 13.86
C LYS A 383 12.04 -4.17 12.93
N PHE A 384 12.28 -4.41 11.66
CA PHE A 384 11.22 -4.69 10.69
C PHE A 384 11.63 -5.83 9.75
N LEU A 385 10.63 -6.52 9.24
CA LEU A 385 10.75 -7.61 8.30
C LEU A 385 10.43 -7.09 6.91
N THR A 386 11.21 -7.52 5.91
CA THR A 386 10.82 -7.47 4.51
C THR A 386 10.75 -8.89 3.97
N ALA A 387 9.69 -9.23 3.23
CA ALA A 387 9.57 -10.54 2.60
C ALA A 387 9.25 -10.42 1.10
N THR A 388 9.70 -11.42 0.36
CA THR A 388 9.34 -11.65 -1.04
C THR A 388 8.42 -12.86 -1.08
N THR A 389 7.15 -12.63 -1.38
CA THR A 389 6.08 -13.62 -1.26
C THR A 389 5.32 -13.86 -2.58
N ALA A 390 4.97 -15.12 -2.80
CA ALA A 390 4.04 -15.58 -3.82
C ALA A 390 2.58 -15.34 -3.35
N PRO A 391 1.63 -15.12 -4.27
CA PRO A 391 1.74 -15.27 -5.72
C PRO A 391 2.31 -14.04 -6.44
N ARG A 392 2.54 -12.92 -5.73
CA ARG A 392 2.97 -11.64 -6.35
C ARG A 392 4.34 -11.74 -7.00
N LEU A 393 5.30 -12.37 -6.32
CA LEU A 393 6.59 -12.77 -6.89
C LEU A 393 6.86 -14.22 -6.52
N ARG A 394 7.07 -15.08 -7.52
CA ARG A 394 7.34 -16.52 -7.33
C ARG A 394 8.82 -16.88 -7.39
N MET A 395 9.69 -15.88 -7.55
CA MET A 395 11.14 -16.04 -7.61
C MET A 395 11.77 -15.34 -6.43
N ALA A 396 12.91 -15.86 -5.97
CA ALA A 396 13.67 -15.33 -4.83
C ALA A 396 12.80 -15.16 -3.55
N ASN A 397 11.87 -16.10 -3.32
CA ASN A 397 11.06 -16.07 -2.11
C ASN A 397 11.94 -16.22 -0.87
N GLY A 398 11.58 -15.51 0.19
CA GLY A 398 12.40 -15.41 1.39
C GLY A 398 12.02 -14.20 2.23
N PHE A 399 12.74 -14.02 3.34
CA PHE A 399 12.55 -12.87 4.21
C PHE A 399 13.88 -12.36 4.76
N LYS A 400 13.89 -11.09 5.13
CA LYS A 400 15.03 -10.38 5.71
C LYS A 400 14.56 -9.57 6.90
N VAL A 401 15.34 -9.59 7.98
CA VAL A 401 15.07 -8.81 9.19
C VAL A 401 16.09 -7.69 9.29
N TRP A 402 15.61 -6.46 9.40
CA TRP A 402 16.42 -5.24 9.43
C TRP A 402 16.26 -4.56 10.77
N HIS A 403 17.31 -3.90 11.22
CA HIS A 403 17.25 -2.91 12.28
C HIS A 403 16.88 -1.53 11.70
N TYR A 404 16.26 -0.65 12.48
CA TYR A 404 15.93 0.72 12.03
C TYR A 404 17.14 1.53 11.53
N SER A 405 18.36 1.17 11.98
CA SER A 405 19.63 1.76 11.51
C SER A 405 19.98 1.37 10.07
N GLY A 406 19.20 0.50 9.42
CA GLY A 406 19.46 -0.03 8.08
C GLY A 406 20.38 -1.27 8.07
N SER A 407 20.74 -1.78 9.25
CA SER A 407 21.58 -2.97 9.37
C SER A 407 20.75 -4.23 9.12
N LEU A 408 21.19 -5.07 8.19
CA LEU A 408 20.61 -6.38 7.94
C LEU A 408 21.01 -7.33 9.10
N LEU A 409 20.04 -7.88 9.81
CA LEU A 409 20.30 -8.75 10.96
C LEU A 409 20.19 -10.23 10.59
N SER A 410 19.21 -10.58 9.75
CA SER A 410 18.95 -11.95 9.31
C SER A 410 18.46 -11.94 7.86
N GLU A 411 18.85 -12.94 7.09
CA GLU A 411 18.39 -13.17 5.73
C GLU A 411 18.15 -14.67 5.55
N TYR A 412 16.96 -15.00 5.09
CA TYR A 412 16.57 -16.38 4.81
C TYR A 412 16.02 -16.51 3.40
N ASN A 413 16.64 -17.37 2.60
CA ASN A 413 16.17 -17.73 1.26
C ASN A 413 15.26 -18.94 1.35
N TRP A 414 13.99 -18.77 1.01
CA TRP A 414 12.99 -19.83 1.06
C TRP A 414 13.04 -20.68 -0.21
N THR A 415 13.09 -22.00 -0.04
CA THR A 415 13.06 -22.94 -1.16
C THR A 415 11.61 -23.23 -1.55
N GLY A 416 11.17 -22.76 -2.71
CA GLY A 416 9.78 -22.87 -3.18
C GLY A 416 8.96 -21.62 -2.87
N GLU A 417 7.63 -21.76 -2.84
CA GLU A 417 6.72 -20.62 -2.69
C GLU A 417 6.49 -20.28 -1.21
N LEU A 418 6.97 -19.11 -0.79
CA LEU A 418 6.63 -18.48 0.49
C LEU A 418 5.42 -17.57 0.27
N LEU A 419 4.35 -17.74 1.05
CA LEU A 419 3.09 -17.02 0.82
C LEU A 419 2.94 -15.84 1.77
N GLU A 420 3.36 -15.99 3.03
CA GLU A 420 3.18 -14.97 4.07
C GLU A 420 4.13 -15.20 5.23
N VAL A 421 4.64 -14.12 5.83
CA VAL A 421 5.43 -14.17 7.06
C VAL A 421 4.91 -13.10 8.00
N ILE A 422 4.57 -13.46 9.23
CA ILE A 422 4.02 -12.52 10.22
C ILE A 422 4.77 -12.60 11.53
N TRP A 423 4.97 -11.45 12.16
CA TRP A 423 5.50 -11.40 13.52
C TRP A 423 4.48 -11.93 14.53
N GLN A 424 4.96 -12.70 15.50
CA GLN A 424 4.22 -12.98 16.72
C GLN A 424 3.85 -11.64 17.37
N LYS A 425 2.55 -11.40 17.56
CA LYS A 425 2.08 -10.21 18.29
C LYS A 425 2.42 -10.33 19.76
N LEU A 426 2.55 -9.19 20.44
CA LEU A 426 2.85 -9.11 21.86
C LEU A 426 1.86 -8.15 22.50
N ASP A 427 1.52 -8.40 23.76
CA ASP A 427 0.73 -7.47 24.56
C ASP A 427 1.43 -6.09 24.59
N PRO A 428 0.77 -5.00 24.16
CA PRO A 428 1.33 -3.66 24.22
C PRO A 428 1.88 -3.26 25.60
N ALA A 429 1.33 -3.81 26.70
CA ALA A 429 1.81 -3.54 28.05
C ALA A 429 3.19 -4.18 28.35
N ALA A 430 3.57 -5.23 27.61
CA ALA A 430 4.83 -5.94 27.78
C ALA A 430 6.01 -5.29 27.03
N ILE A 431 5.73 -4.34 26.13
CA ILE A 431 6.74 -3.75 25.24
C ILE A 431 7.06 -2.33 25.69
N LYS A 432 8.36 -1.99 25.73
CA LYS A 432 8.83 -0.65 26.08
C LYS A 432 9.39 0.06 24.85
N GLU A 433 9.14 1.37 24.76
CA GLU A 433 9.72 2.21 23.72
C GLU A 433 11.25 2.19 23.86
N THR A 434 11.91 1.78 22.78
CA THR A 434 13.37 1.74 22.72
C THR A 434 13.92 3.11 22.37
N ALA A 435 14.96 3.57 23.08
CA ALA A 435 15.64 4.81 22.75
C ALA A 435 16.34 4.69 21.39
N ILE A 436 16.11 5.67 20.51
CA ILE A 436 16.73 5.72 19.18
C ILE A 436 18.18 6.17 19.35
N THR A 437 19.12 5.37 18.86
CA THR A 437 20.56 5.67 18.89
C THR A 437 21.11 5.81 17.48
N ASP A 438 22.03 6.74 17.27
CA ASP A 438 22.75 6.89 15.98
C ASP A 438 23.87 5.83 15.81
N GLU A 439 24.11 5.00 16.83
CA GLU A 439 25.10 3.91 16.76
C GLU A 439 24.69 2.87 15.72
N LYS A 440 25.61 2.61 14.77
CA LYS A 440 25.39 1.61 13.72
C LYS A 440 25.56 0.22 14.32
N VAL A 441 24.47 -0.54 14.34
CA VAL A 441 24.48 -1.96 14.68
C VAL A 441 25.23 -2.72 13.58
N ALA A 442 26.16 -3.60 13.94
CA ALA A 442 26.82 -4.48 12.98
C ALA A 442 25.78 -5.46 12.38
N GLY A 443 25.64 -5.43 11.06
CA GLY A 443 24.75 -6.33 10.31
C GLY A 443 25.53 -7.31 9.44
N ILE A 444 24.82 -8.26 8.84
CA ILE A 444 25.38 -9.18 7.85
C ILE A 444 25.40 -8.58 6.45
N VAL A 445 26.31 -9.09 5.62
CA VAL A 445 26.32 -8.79 4.18
C VAL A 445 25.31 -9.69 3.50
N SER A 446 24.44 -9.13 2.67
CA SER A 446 23.41 -9.92 2.00
C SER A 446 24.03 -10.94 1.05
N ALA A 447 23.55 -12.18 1.10
CA ALA A 447 23.99 -13.27 0.23
C ALA A 447 23.36 -13.21 -1.17
N THR A 448 22.36 -12.35 -1.37
CA THR A 448 21.71 -12.17 -2.68
C THR A 448 22.70 -11.51 -3.67
N PRO A 449 22.97 -12.11 -4.85
CA PRO A 449 23.86 -11.51 -5.84
C PRO A 449 23.30 -10.15 -6.29
N GLN A 450 24.05 -9.06 -6.06
CA GLN A 450 23.71 -7.79 -6.69
C GLN A 450 23.91 -7.93 -8.19
N ALA A 451 22.84 -7.71 -8.97
CA ALA A 451 22.92 -7.68 -10.43
C ALA A 451 24.08 -6.78 -10.85
N SER A 452 25.03 -7.34 -11.60
CA SER A 452 26.25 -6.62 -11.98
C SER A 452 25.88 -5.30 -12.64
N LYS A 453 26.50 -4.19 -12.23
CA LYS A 453 26.36 -2.88 -12.91
C LYS A 453 26.92 -2.88 -14.35
N GLN A 454 27.27 -4.04 -14.90
CA GLN A 454 27.73 -4.17 -16.28
C GLN A 454 26.61 -3.79 -17.24
N LYS A 455 26.87 -2.74 -18.02
CA LYS A 455 26.01 -2.27 -19.09
C LYS A 455 25.71 -3.43 -20.04
N TYR A 456 24.43 -3.80 -20.15
CA TYR A 456 23.98 -4.89 -21.03
C TYR A 456 24.48 -4.68 -22.46
N VAL A 457 25.33 -5.58 -22.95
CA VAL A 457 25.80 -5.61 -24.34
C VAL A 457 24.97 -6.64 -25.11
N PRO A 458 24.20 -6.21 -26.13
CA PRO A 458 23.36 -7.09 -26.94
C PRO A 458 24.17 -8.25 -27.53
N PRO A 459 23.59 -9.46 -27.70
CA PRO A 459 24.29 -10.64 -28.20
C PRO A 459 25.05 -10.40 -29.52
N GLY A 460 24.47 -9.63 -30.46
CA GLY A 460 25.10 -9.30 -31.74
C GLY A 460 26.30 -8.32 -31.67
N ALA A 461 26.56 -7.73 -30.51
CA ALA A 461 27.70 -6.83 -30.28
C ALA A 461 28.84 -7.48 -29.48
N ARG A 462 28.66 -8.72 -28.99
CA ARG A 462 29.65 -9.42 -28.15
C ARG A 462 30.89 -9.87 -28.92
N ASN A 463 30.78 -10.15 -30.22
CA ASN A 463 31.88 -10.71 -31.01
C ASN A 463 32.70 -9.69 -31.82
N ASN A 464 32.34 -8.40 -31.80
CA ASN A 464 32.96 -7.40 -32.69
C ASN A 464 33.87 -6.39 -31.97
N ILE A 465 34.04 -6.51 -30.65
CA ILE A 465 34.86 -5.59 -29.86
C ILE A 465 35.87 -6.39 -29.05
N VAL A 466 37.15 -6.32 -29.43
CA VAL A 466 38.27 -6.82 -28.63
C VAL A 466 38.88 -5.65 -27.86
N ILE A 467 39.10 -5.85 -26.55
CA ILE A 467 39.77 -4.88 -25.68
C ILE A 467 41.20 -5.39 -25.49
N THR A 468 42.19 -4.63 -25.95
CA THR A 468 43.61 -4.95 -25.71
C THR A 468 44.01 -4.62 -24.27
N GLY A 469 45.10 -5.18 -23.77
CA GLY A 469 45.61 -4.94 -22.40
C GLY A 469 45.90 -3.47 -22.06
N SER A 470 45.91 -2.56 -23.05
CA SER A 470 46.05 -1.11 -22.88
C SER A 470 44.71 -0.35 -22.85
N GLY A 471 43.56 -1.05 -22.86
CA GLY A 471 42.23 -0.45 -22.75
C GLY A 471 41.65 0.12 -24.06
N GLN A 472 42.33 -0.06 -25.20
CA GLN A 472 41.79 0.36 -26.50
C GLN A 472 40.78 -0.65 -27.05
N LYS A 473 39.66 -0.13 -27.58
CA LYS A 473 38.58 -0.93 -28.20
C LYS A 473 38.78 -0.99 -29.71
N ILE A 474 38.99 -2.19 -30.24
CA ILE A 474 39.15 -2.44 -31.68
C ILE A 474 37.83 -3.01 -32.22
N ASP A 475 37.27 -2.37 -33.24
CA ASP A 475 36.01 -2.76 -33.92
C ASP A 475 36.37 -3.62 -35.15
N LEU A 476 36.10 -4.93 -35.08
CA LEU A 476 36.54 -5.92 -36.08
C LEU A 476 35.57 -6.10 -37.26
N ARG A 477 34.63 -5.17 -37.47
CA ARG A 477 33.67 -5.28 -38.57
C ARG A 477 34.40 -5.21 -39.93
N PRO A 478 34.15 -6.15 -40.87
CA PRO A 478 34.79 -6.13 -42.18
C PRO A 478 34.42 -4.85 -42.93
N PRO A 479 35.35 -4.23 -43.68
CA PRO A 479 35.06 -3.06 -44.49
C PRO A 479 34.05 -3.41 -45.59
N ILE A 480 33.12 -2.50 -45.84
CA ILE A 480 32.12 -2.64 -46.90
C ILE A 480 32.88 -2.64 -48.25
N PRO A 481 32.69 -3.65 -49.12
CA PRO A 481 33.38 -3.71 -50.41
C PRO A 481 33.10 -2.44 -51.24
N GLY A 482 34.16 -1.80 -51.74
CA GLY A 482 34.08 -0.61 -52.61
C GLY A 482 34.25 0.75 -51.92
N LEU A 483 34.53 0.82 -50.62
CA LEU A 483 34.88 2.10 -49.94
C LEU A 483 36.20 2.02 -49.16
N PRO A 484 36.94 3.14 -49.02
CA PRO A 484 38.19 3.19 -48.28
C PRO A 484 38.03 2.79 -46.80
N PRO A 485 39.05 2.15 -46.18
CA PRO A 485 39.03 1.84 -44.76
C PRO A 485 38.76 3.09 -43.90
N GLY A 486 37.75 3.02 -43.03
CA GLY A 486 37.37 4.13 -42.14
C GLY A 486 36.24 5.04 -42.62
N TYR A 487 35.64 4.77 -43.79
CA TYR A 487 34.51 5.56 -44.28
C TYR A 487 33.26 5.35 -43.39
N ARG A 488 32.76 6.43 -42.78
CA ARG A 488 31.53 6.44 -41.98
C ARG A 488 30.40 7.06 -42.78
N SER A 489 29.21 6.46 -42.76
CA SER A 489 28.06 7.05 -43.43
C SER A 489 27.68 8.40 -42.81
N SER A 490 27.09 9.29 -43.59
CA SER A 490 26.61 10.61 -43.13
C SER A 490 25.65 10.50 -41.93
N VAL A 491 24.93 9.38 -41.83
CA VAL A 491 24.05 9.01 -40.71
C VAL A 491 24.87 8.71 -39.44
N GLN A 492 25.96 7.95 -39.56
CA GLN A 492 26.85 7.63 -38.44
C GLN A 492 27.61 8.88 -37.95
N ILE A 493 28.01 9.78 -38.85
CA ILE A 493 28.65 11.06 -38.49
C ILE A 493 27.65 11.96 -37.73
N LYS A 494 26.39 12.02 -38.16
CA LYS A 494 25.32 12.76 -37.46
C LYS A 494 25.05 12.17 -36.06
N GLN A 495 24.99 10.85 -35.92
CA GLN A 495 24.77 10.19 -34.63
C GLN A 495 25.96 10.40 -33.67
N ALA A 496 27.20 10.33 -34.16
CA ALA A 496 28.40 10.58 -33.37
C ALA A 496 28.52 12.05 -32.89
N LYS A 497 28.09 13.02 -33.71
CA LYS A 497 27.99 14.43 -33.29
C LYS A 497 26.90 14.62 -32.23
N LYS A 498 25.77 13.92 -32.34
CA LYS A 498 24.66 13.98 -31.37
C LYS A 498 25.03 13.34 -30.02
N SER A 499 25.84 12.27 -30.03
CA SER A 499 26.34 11.62 -28.81
C SER A 499 27.45 12.43 -28.13
N LYS A 500 28.39 13.02 -28.89
CA LYS A 500 29.38 13.96 -28.32
C LYS A 500 28.73 15.17 -27.67
N LYS A 501 27.68 15.73 -28.27
CA LYS A 501 26.94 16.88 -27.72
C LYS A 501 26.16 16.52 -26.44
N LYS A 502 25.66 15.28 -26.33
CA LYS A 502 25.05 14.76 -25.08
C LYS A 502 26.09 14.44 -23.99
N ALA A 503 27.30 13.99 -24.36
CA ALA A 503 28.37 13.71 -23.41
C ALA A 503 28.98 15.00 -22.84
N ALA A 504 29.13 16.05 -23.65
CA ALA A 504 29.60 17.36 -23.21
C ALA A 504 28.58 18.08 -22.29
N ALA A 505 27.29 17.76 -22.41
CA ALA A 505 26.23 18.30 -21.55
C ALA A 505 26.06 17.54 -20.22
N ALA A 506 26.84 16.48 -19.99
CA ALA A 506 26.70 15.58 -18.83
C ALA A 506 27.98 15.46 -17.97
N ALA A 507 28.98 16.33 -18.19
CA ALA A 507 30.15 16.42 -17.33
C ALA A 507 29.91 17.50 -16.24
N PRO A 508 30.14 17.19 -14.94
CA PRO A 508 30.11 18.19 -13.88
C PRO A 508 31.37 19.06 -13.94
N ASP A 509 31.18 20.36 -13.76
CA ASP A 509 32.22 21.39 -13.72
C ASP A 509 33.01 21.27 -12.40
N LEU A 510 34.34 21.13 -12.50
CA LEU A 510 35.24 21.13 -11.36
C LEU A 510 36.48 21.98 -11.67
N SER A 511 36.69 22.95 -10.77
CA SER A 511 37.92 23.67 -10.40
C SER A 511 38.07 25.12 -10.91
N ALA A 512 38.52 25.94 -9.94
CA ALA A 512 38.43 27.38 -9.80
C ALA A 512 39.76 28.11 -10.13
N THR A 513 39.70 29.46 -10.18
CA THR A 513 40.76 30.49 -9.96
C THR A 513 41.97 30.45 -10.91
N GLU A 514 42.47 31.55 -11.53
CA GLU A 514 42.76 32.91 -11.04
C GLU A 514 42.97 33.90 -12.22
N ASP A 515 42.87 35.20 -11.88
CA ASP A 515 43.12 36.52 -12.52
C ASP A 515 43.66 36.74 -13.96
N GLY A 516 43.18 37.83 -14.59
CA GLY A 516 43.90 38.51 -15.70
C GLY A 516 43.10 39.42 -16.65
N ASN A 517 42.73 40.61 -16.17
CA ASN A 517 42.44 41.90 -16.84
C ASN A 517 42.18 42.07 -18.37
N ALA A 518 41.14 42.92 -18.64
CA ALA A 518 41.04 44.01 -19.63
C ALA A 518 40.26 43.85 -20.97
N ALA A 519 39.37 44.85 -21.14
CA ALA A 519 38.92 45.56 -22.35
C ALA A 519 37.57 45.18 -23.02
N GLU A 520 36.69 46.19 -23.01
CA GLU A 520 35.42 46.33 -23.71
C GLU A 520 35.55 46.29 -25.25
N ALA A 521 34.55 45.73 -25.93
CA ALA A 521 34.04 46.27 -27.20
C ALA A 521 32.65 45.69 -27.54
N THR A 522 31.67 46.59 -27.60
CA THR A 522 30.34 46.46 -28.23
C THR A 522 30.40 46.11 -29.72
N ALA A 523 29.53 45.22 -30.22
CA ALA A 523 29.01 45.30 -31.59
C ALA A 523 27.81 44.37 -31.84
N GLU A 524 26.94 44.83 -32.75
CA GLU A 524 25.54 44.48 -32.97
C GLU A 524 25.28 43.21 -33.80
N LYS A 525 24.02 42.75 -33.73
CA LYS A 525 23.41 41.79 -34.67
C LYS A 525 23.20 42.43 -36.05
N PRO A 526 23.38 41.67 -37.15
CA PRO A 526 22.69 41.98 -38.40
C PRO A 526 21.53 41.04 -38.71
N GLN A 527 20.40 41.65 -39.09
CA GLN A 527 19.24 41.03 -39.71
C GLN A 527 19.49 40.63 -41.18
N LYS A 528 18.58 39.77 -41.66
CA LYS A 528 18.43 39.15 -42.98
C LYS A 528 18.55 40.07 -44.20
N GLN A 529 19.04 39.51 -45.32
CA GLN A 529 18.66 39.92 -46.68
C GLN A 529 18.15 38.74 -47.52
N LYS A 530 17.04 38.98 -48.23
CA LYS A 530 16.41 38.13 -49.26
C LYS A 530 17.15 38.28 -50.61
N LYS A 531 17.12 37.26 -51.47
CA LYS A 531 16.84 37.43 -52.91
C LYS A 531 16.36 36.15 -53.59
N GLN A 532 15.55 36.38 -54.63
CA GLN A 532 14.59 35.50 -55.31
C GLN A 532 15.20 34.60 -56.40
N GLY A 533 14.45 33.56 -56.81
CA GLY A 533 14.61 32.82 -58.06
C GLY A 533 13.30 32.21 -58.55
N LYS A 534 12.97 32.46 -59.83
CA LYS A 534 11.74 32.22 -60.62
C LYS A 534 11.25 30.76 -60.70
N LYS A 535 9.93 30.48 -60.61
CA LYS A 535 8.87 30.43 -61.65
C LYS A 535 8.95 29.20 -62.60
N GLN A 536 7.95 28.32 -62.51
CA GLN A 536 7.31 27.67 -63.67
C GLN A 536 5.86 27.34 -63.35
N ALA A 537 4.98 27.68 -64.29
CA ALA A 537 3.53 27.52 -64.24
C ALA A 537 3.12 26.58 -65.38
N THR A 538 2.04 25.84 -65.19
CA THR A 538 1.14 25.40 -66.27
C THR A 538 -0.30 25.38 -65.73
N ALA A 539 -1.18 25.97 -66.53
CA ALA A 539 -2.64 26.14 -66.36
C ALA A 539 -3.38 24.86 -66.85
N ASN A 540 -4.68 24.62 -66.65
CA ASN A 540 -5.85 25.41 -67.05
C ASN A 540 -7.17 24.79 -66.52
N GLY A 541 -8.19 25.66 -66.35
CA GLY A 541 -9.64 25.44 -66.55
C GLY A 541 -10.42 24.56 -65.55
N THR A 542 -11.66 24.85 -65.12
CA THR A 542 -12.67 25.85 -65.50
C THR A 542 -13.82 25.83 -64.45
N VAL A 543 -14.33 27.04 -64.12
CA VAL A 543 -15.70 27.50 -63.74
C VAL A 543 -16.87 26.48 -63.77
N ASP A 544 -17.92 26.50 -62.94
CA ASP A 544 -18.84 27.57 -62.45
C ASP A 544 -19.61 27.11 -61.17
N ALA A 545 -19.84 27.95 -60.15
CA ALA A 545 -21.09 28.70 -59.80
C ALA A 545 -22.29 27.82 -59.34
N ALA A 546 -23.18 28.16 -58.40
CA ALA A 546 -23.37 29.19 -57.38
C ALA A 546 -24.66 28.83 -56.59
N ASN A 547 -24.82 29.45 -55.40
CA ASN A 547 -26.07 29.69 -54.65
C ASN A 547 -26.84 28.48 -54.07
N GLY A 548 -27.46 28.55 -52.88
CA GLY A 548 -27.69 29.65 -51.94
C GLY A 548 -29.04 29.45 -51.20
N ASN A 549 -29.14 30.03 -50.00
CA ASN A 549 -30.36 30.41 -49.26
C ASN A 549 -31.22 29.32 -48.57
N VAL A 550 -31.95 29.57 -47.47
CA VAL A 550 -32.03 30.63 -46.43
C VAL A 550 -32.98 30.13 -45.32
N ALA A 551 -32.85 30.72 -44.14
CA ALA A 551 -33.65 30.59 -42.92
C ALA A 551 -35.18 30.82 -43.01
N LYS A 552 -35.91 30.28 -42.01
CA LYS A 552 -37.10 30.78 -41.25
C LYS A 552 -37.77 29.59 -40.54
N ALA A 553 -38.50 29.65 -39.43
CA ALA A 553 -38.91 30.69 -38.48
C ALA A 553 -39.49 29.98 -37.22
N GLN A 554 -39.75 30.78 -36.18
CA GLN A 554 -40.29 30.47 -34.86
C GLN A 554 -41.79 30.08 -34.81
N ALA A 555 -42.12 29.35 -33.74
CA ALA A 555 -43.21 29.56 -32.76
C ALA A 555 -44.65 29.02 -32.95
N THR A 556 -45.12 28.47 -31.81
CA THR A 556 -46.42 28.56 -31.12
C THR A 556 -47.55 27.55 -31.36
N ALA A 557 -48.08 27.07 -30.20
CA ALA A 557 -49.39 26.48 -29.85
C ALA A 557 -49.70 25.09 -30.47
N GLU A 558 -50.43 24.14 -29.88
CA GLU A 558 -51.47 24.15 -28.85
C GLU A 558 -51.76 22.69 -28.39
N GLU A 559 -52.40 22.54 -27.22
CA GLU A 559 -53.29 21.44 -26.74
C GLU A 559 -53.15 19.99 -27.29
N THR A 560 -52.81 19.03 -26.42
CA THR A 560 -53.76 18.09 -25.75
C THR A 560 -53.03 17.20 -24.74
#